data_AF-A0A940CFK6-F1
#
_entry.id   AF-A0A940CFK6-F1
#
_cell.length_a   1.000
_cell.length_b   1.000
_cell.length_c   1.000
_cell.angle_alpha   90.00
_cell.angle_beta   90.00
_cell.angle_gamma   90.00
#
_symmetry.space_group_name_H-M   'P 1'
#
loop_
_entity.id
_entity.type
_entity.pdbx_description
1 polymer ?
#
loop_
_entity_poly.entity_id
_entity_poly.type
_entity_poly.pdbx_seq_one_letter_code
_entity_poly.pdbx_strand_id
1 'polypeptide(L)' 'RTVSLVIMHGRSRLGTLMIFPSIFKGEHVKHTKQVAVFTGHHIKVRFNEPSPLQIDGETVKNVLEYCVDYE' A
#
# COMPACT_ATOMS: atom_id res chain seq x y z
N ARG A 1 -3.15 9.01 -17.22
CA ARG A 1 -2.94 9.49 -15.82
C ARG A 1 -2.00 8.50 -15.12
N THR A 2 -1.64 8.67 -13.84
CA THR A 2 -0.78 7.73 -13.10
C THR A 2 -1.48 7.17 -11.87
N VAL A 3 -1.07 5.99 -11.43
CA VAL A 3 -1.46 5.41 -10.15
C VAL A 3 -0.38 5.63 -9.09
N SER A 4 -0.79 5.63 -7.83
CA SER A 4 0.10 5.76 -6.67
C SER A 4 0.11 4.47 -5.85
N LEU A 5 1.29 3.91 -5.61
CA LEU A 5 1.50 2.82 -4.67
C LEU A 5 2.06 3.38 -3.37
N VAL A 6 1.29 3.25 -2.29
CA VAL A 6 1.69 3.67 -0.93
C VAL A 6 2.04 2.42 -0.13
N ILE A 7 3.28 2.37 0.36
CA ILE A 7 3.80 1.25 1.17
C ILE A 7 4.07 1.74 2.58
N MET A 8 3.46 1.07 3.57
CA MET A 8 3.75 1.26 4.98
C MET A 8 4.76 0.21 5.47
N HIS A 9 5.99 0.64 5.69
CA HIS A 9 7.06 -0.09 6.37
C HIS A 9 6.92 0.04 7.89
N GLY A 10 7.05 -1.07 8.60
CA GLY A 10 7.09 -1.03 10.06
C GLY A 10 6.98 -2.40 10.70
N ARG A 11 7.82 -2.68 11.69
CA ARG A 11 7.82 -3.96 12.44
C ARG A 11 6.95 -3.95 13.70
N SER A 12 6.64 -2.78 14.27
CA SER A 12 5.87 -2.70 15.52
C SER A 12 4.43 -2.24 15.28
N ARG A 13 3.48 -2.96 15.90
CA ARG A 13 2.05 -2.62 15.86
C ARG A 13 1.79 -1.25 16.47
N LEU A 14 2.43 -0.94 17.60
CA LEU A 14 2.29 0.36 18.27
C LEU A 14 2.84 1.52 17.44
N GLY A 15 4.00 1.36 16.80
CA GLY A 15 4.59 2.40 15.94
C GLY A 15 3.69 2.70 14.74
N THR A 16 3.13 1.66 14.13
CA THR A 16 2.16 1.80 13.03
C THR A 16 0.88 2.49 13.51
N LEU A 17 0.36 2.09 14.68
CA LEU A 17 -0.84 2.67 15.27
C LEU A 17 -0.70 4.17 15.57
N MET A 18 0.47 4.64 16.01
CA MET A 18 0.70 6.06 16.25
C MET A 18 0.66 6.91 14.97
N ILE A 19 1.00 6.33 13.82
CA ILE A 19 0.97 7.00 12.51
C ILE A 19 -0.43 6.94 11.90
N PHE A 20 -1.19 5.86 12.15
CA PHE A 20 -2.47 5.60 11.50
C PHE A 20 -3.47 6.78 11.50
N PRO A 21 -3.70 7.52 12.61
CA PRO A 21 -4.62 8.67 12.61
C PRO A 21 -4.26 9.78 11.63
N SER A 22 -2.97 9.92 11.29
CA SER A 22 -2.51 10.93 10.32
C SER A 22 -2.98 10.64 8.89
N ILE A 23 -3.41 9.41 8.59
CA ILE A 23 -3.98 9.03 7.29
C ILE A 23 -5.23 9.86 7.00
N PHE A 24 -6.12 10.03 7.99
CA PHE A 24 -7.36 10.81 7.83
C PHE A 24 -7.14 12.28 7.51
N LYS A 25 -5.93 12.81 7.78
CA LYS A 25 -5.52 14.18 7.46
C LYS A 25 -4.59 14.27 6.24
N GLY A 26 -4.23 13.13 5.64
CA GLY A 26 -3.24 13.07 4.56
C GLY A 26 -1.79 13.29 5.00
N GLU A 27 -1.50 13.36 6.31
CA GLU A 27 -0.17 13.68 6.83
C GLU A 27 0.76 12.47 6.94
N HIS A 28 0.22 11.25 6.81
CA HIS A 28 0.97 10.00 6.85
C HIS A 28 2.18 9.97 5.89
N VAL A 29 2.09 10.63 4.73
CA VAL A 29 3.19 10.74 3.76
C VAL A 29 4.40 11.51 4.27
N LYS A 30 4.24 12.31 5.34
CA LYS A 30 5.35 13.02 6.01
C LYS A 30 6.23 12.06 6.82
N HIS A 31 5.74 10.86 7.16
CA HIS A 31 6.49 9.84 7.90
C HIS A 31 7.39 9.02 6.96
N THR A 32 8.34 9.68 6.30
CA THR A 32 9.16 9.11 5.19
C THR A 32 10.02 7.91 5.57
N LYS A 33 10.26 7.65 6.86
CA LYS A 33 10.93 6.41 7.33
C LYS A 33 10.01 5.19 7.28
N GLN A 34 8.70 5.40 7.35
CA GLN A 34 7.68 4.36 7.40
C GLN A 34 6.82 4.34 6.15
N VAL A 35 6.60 5.47 5.48
CA VAL A 35 5.74 5.55 4.30
C VAL A 35 6.59 5.85 3.07
N ALA A 36 6.54 4.94 2.10
CA ALA A 36 7.08 5.15 0.76
C ALA A 36 5.92 5.32 -0.24
N VAL A 37 6.06 6.27 -1.16
CA VAL A 37 5.08 6.54 -2.22
C VAL A 37 5.78 6.42 -3.56
N PHE A 38 5.27 5.56 -4.43
CA PHE A 38 5.71 5.40 -5.81
C PHE A 38 4.57 5.81 -6.74
N THR A 39 4.89 6.43 -7.87
CA THR A 39 3.92 6.78 -8.91
C THR A 39 4.35 6.20 -10.25
N GLY A 40 3.37 5.78 -11.06
CA GLY A 40 3.66 5.21 -12.37
C GLY A 40 2.41 4.95 -13.20
N HIS A 41 2.60 4.69 -14.50
CA HIS A 41 1.54 4.23 -15.41
C HIS A 41 1.29 2.72 -15.28
N HIS A 42 2.34 1.97 -14.94
CA HIS A 42 2.29 0.52 -14.73
C HIS A 42 2.92 0.21 -13.37
N ILE A 43 2.18 -0.47 -12.49
CA ILE A 43 2.68 -0.93 -11.19
C ILE A 43 2.43 -2.43 -11.08
N LYS A 44 3.49 -3.17 -10.79
CA LYS A 44 3.47 -4.62 -10.57
C LYS A 44 3.88 -4.94 -9.15
N VAL A 45 3.05 -5.68 -8.43
CA VAL A 45 3.30 -6.10 -7.04
C VAL A 45 3.30 -7.62 -6.96
N ARG A 46 4.33 -8.17 -6.30
CA ARG A 46 4.50 -9.60 -6.05
C ARG A 46 4.59 -9.85 -4.56
N PHE A 47 3.87 -10.88 -4.10
CA PHE A 47 3.95 -11.36 -2.72
C PHE A 47 4.88 -12.57 -2.65
N ASN A 48 5.58 -12.73 -1.54
CA ASN A 48 6.44 -13.89 -1.30
C ASN A 48 5.62 -15.17 -1.01
N GLU A 49 4.37 -15.00 -0.59
CA GLU A 49 3.42 -16.07 -0.26
C GLU A 49 1.99 -15.66 -0.62
N PRO A 50 1.06 -16.62 -0.82
CA PRO A 50 -0.33 -16.31 -1.15
C PRO A 50 -0.97 -15.39 -0.10
N SER A 51 -1.40 -14.20 -0.54
CA SER A 51 -1.90 -13.14 0.35
C SER A 51 -3.34 -12.74 -0.02
N PRO A 52 -4.18 -12.35 0.96
CA PRO A 52 -5.49 -11.77 0.67
C PRO A 52 -5.32 -10.33 0.15
N LEU A 53 -5.95 -10.03 -0.98
CA LEU A 53 -5.97 -8.70 -1.58
C LEU A 53 -7.39 -8.11 -1.48
N GLN A 54 -7.50 -6.85 -1.07
CA GLN A 54 -8.76 -6.10 -1.11
C GLN A 54 -8.81 -5.24 -2.37
N ILE A 55 -9.89 -5.35 -3.14
CA ILE A 55 -10.17 -4.52 -4.32
C ILE A 55 -11.59 -3.97 -4.13
N ASP A 56 -11.74 -2.65 -4.05
CA ASP A 56 -13.03 -1.96 -3.87
C ASP A 56 -13.91 -2.49 -2.72
N GLY A 57 -13.28 -3.07 -1.68
CA GLY A 57 -13.94 -3.65 -0.51
C GLY A 57 -14.22 -5.16 -0.61
N GLU A 58 -13.94 -5.79 -1.75
CA GLU A 58 -14.03 -7.23 -1.95
C GLU A 58 -12.69 -7.94 -1.73
N THR A 59 -12.73 -9.14 -1.15
CA THR A 59 -11.52 -9.92 -0.85
C THR A 59 -11.24 -10.98 -1.91
N VAL A 60 -10.13 -10.84 -2.62
CA VAL A 60 -9.56 -11.90 -3.47
C VAL A 60 -8.53 -12.68 -2.64
N LYS A 61 -8.74 -13.99 -2.46
CA LYS A 61 -7.87 -14.84 -1.64
C LYS A 61 -6.71 -15.40 -2.49
N ASN A 62 -5.62 -15.77 -1.82
CA ASN A 62 -4.48 -16.51 -2.38
C ASN A 62 -3.79 -15.81 -3.58
N VAL A 63 -3.70 -14.47 -3.56
CA VAL A 63 -3.03 -13.70 -4.61
C VAL A 63 -1.51 -13.77 -4.43
N LEU A 64 -0.79 -14.06 -5.51
CA LEU A 64 0.68 -14.03 -5.57
C LEU A 64 1.22 -12.78 -6.27
N GLU A 65 0.45 -12.22 -7.19
CA GLU A 65 0.84 -11.08 -8.02
C GLU A 65 -0.39 -10.31 -8.49
N TYR A 66 -0.26 -8.99 -8.62
CA TYR A 66 -1.21 -8.18 -9.39
C TYR A 66 -0.49 -7.07 -10.15
N CYS A 67 -1.13 -6.61 -11.22
CA CYS A 67 -0.68 -5.48 -12.04
C CYS A 67 -1.80 -4.44 -12.09
N VAL A 68 -1.41 -3.17 -12.09
CA VAL A 68 -2.31 -2.04 -12.31
C VAL A 68 -1.74 -1.20 -13.44
N ASP A 69 -2.56 -1.00 -14.47
CA ASP A 69 -2.25 -0.21 -15.65
C ASP A 69 -3.19 0.99 -15.72
N TYR A 70 -2.62 2.15 -15.99
CA TYR A 70 -3.38 3.36 -16.29
C TYR A 70 -2.94 3.90 -17.64
N GLU A 71 -3.84 3.81 -18.63
CA GLU A 71 -3.67 4.40 -19.97
C GLU A 71 -3.60 5.94 -19.96
#